data_AF-A0A958DPC3-F1
#
_entry.id   AF-A0A958DPC3-F1
#
_cell.length_a   1.000
_cell.length_b   1.000
_cell.length_c   1.000
_cell.angle_alpha   90.00
_cell.angle_beta   90.00
_cell.angle_gamma   90.00
#
_symmetry.space_group_name_H-M   'P 1'
#
loop_
_entity.id
_entity.type
_entity.pdbx_description
1 polymer ?
#
loop_
_entity_poly.entity_id
_entity_poly.type
_entity_poly.pdbx_seq_one_letter_code
_entity_poly.pdbx_strand_id
1 'polypeptide(L)'
;FIFWQRNQQPIFIFDNHNHAFCFWITAFRAGVFPAGLRLVHVDQHSDMREPTVYPKSLDEMTIPAAFDYTNFQLNVGNFIQPALRLGLFSSVEIIDSSYSLTRRLDEPIVLDIDVDFFADEMRYIRDSDKLDAIRSYLGIAQFVTIATSPYFISQQHAIDVIHNIFR
;
A
#
# COMPACT_ATOMS: atom_id res chain seq x y z
N PHE A 1 5.36 -13.77 -1.97
CA PHE A 1 5.72 -12.50 -1.32
C PHE A 1 7.13 -12.59 -0.76
N ILE A 2 7.79 -11.45 -0.57
CA ILE A 2 9.06 -11.29 0.13
C ILE A 2 8.78 -10.44 1.37
N PHE A 3 9.31 -10.86 2.51
CA PHE A 3 9.35 -10.06 3.72
C PHE A 3 10.78 -9.56 3.94
N TRP A 4 10.92 -8.27 4.22
CA TRP A 4 12.19 -7.62 4.48
C TRP A 4 12.06 -6.61 5.62
N GLN A 5 13.17 -6.32 6.31
CA GLN A 5 13.23 -5.28 7.34
C GLN A 5 14.34 -4.28 7.01
N ARG A 6 13.97 -3.01 6.95
CA ARG A 6 14.89 -1.87 6.79
C ARG A 6 14.96 -1.09 8.09
N ASN A 7 16.07 -1.13 8.81
CA ASN A 7 16.20 -0.45 10.11
C ASN A 7 15.00 -0.73 11.05
N GLN A 8 14.60 -2.00 11.16
CA GLN A 8 13.42 -2.49 11.90
C GLN A 8 12.04 -2.12 11.31
N GLN A 9 11.96 -1.29 10.27
CA GLN A 9 10.73 -1.07 9.49
C GLN A 9 10.40 -2.34 8.69
N PRO A 10 9.24 -2.99 8.92
CA PRO A 10 8.83 -4.17 8.17
C PRO A 10 8.23 -3.79 6.82
N ILE A 11 8.63 -4.53 5.79
CA ILE A 11 8.29 -4.29 4.39
C ILE A 11 7.84 -5.61 3.76
N PHE A 12 6.67 -5.62 3.13
CA PHE A 12 6.19 -6.73 2.31
C PHE A 12 6.19 -6.35 0.84
N ILE A 13 6.76 -7.21 0.00
CA ILE A 13 6.74 -7.09 -1.46
C ILE A 13 5.96 -8.28 -2.04
N PHE A 14 4.99 -8.02 -2.91
CA PHE A 14 4.09 -9.03 -3.46
C PHE A 14 3.61 -8.62 -4.85
N ASP A 15 2.84 -9.50 -5.50
CA ASP A 15 2.40 -9.34 -6.89
C ASP A 15 1.16 -8.46 -7.02
N ASN A 16 -0.01 -8.94 -6.60
CA ASN A 16 -1.30 -8.26 -6.78
C ASN A 16 -1.59 -7.32 -5.63
N HIS A 17 -2.05 -6.10 -5.95
CA HIS A 17 -2.17 -5.04 -4.95
C HIS A 17 -3.17 -5.32 -3.82
N ASN A 18 -4.27 -6.02 -4.11
CA ASN A 18 -5.24 -6.41 -3.08
C ASN A 18 -4.64 -7.26 -1.95
N HIS A 19 -3.50 -7.92 -2.17
CA HIS A 19 -2.80 -8.66 -1.13
C HIS A 19 -2.30 -7.75 0.01
N ALA A 20 -2.17 -6.44 -0.22
CA ALA A 20 -1.87 -5.45 0.82
C ALA A 20 -2.81 -5.59 2.01
N PHE A 21 -4.11 -5.80 1.78
CA PHE A 21 -5.10 -5.96 2.85
C PHE A 21 -4.75 -7.07 3.84
N CYS A 22 -4.38 -8.25 3.35
CA CYS A 22 -3.99 -9.37 4.19
C CYS A 22 -2.73 -9.05 5.01
N PHE A 23 -1.74 -8.39 4.39
CA PHE A 23 -0.52 -7.99 5.08
C PHE A 23 -0.74 -6.88 6.10
N TRP A 24 -1.65 -5.93 5.86
CA TRP A 24 -2.03 -4.91 6.84
C TRP A 24 -2.68 -5.54 8.08
N ILE A 25 -3.63 -6.46 7.88
CA ILE A 25 -4.23 -7.19 9.02
C ILE A 25 -3.16 -8.00 9.75
N THR A 26 -2.28 -8.70 9.02
CA THR A 26 -1.19 -9.48 9.62
C THR A 26 -0.29 -8.62 10.50
N ALA A 27 0.14 -7.46 10.00
CA ALA A 27 0.99 -6.51 10.74
C ALA A 27 0.26 -5.89 11.93
N PHE A 28 -1.01 -5.49 11.78
CA PHE A 28 -1.84 -5.01 12.87
C PHE A 28 -2.00 -6.04 13.99
N ARG A 29 -2.28 -7.31 13.65
CA ARG A 29 -2.40 -8.41 14.63
C ARG A 29 -1.09 -8.75 15.32
N ALA A 30 0.04 -8.53 14.66
CA ALA A 30 1.36 -8.65 15.25
C ALA A 30 1.76 -7.43 16.11
N GLY A 31 0.91 -6.40 16.20
CA GLY A 31 1.20 -5.18 16.97
C GLY A 31 2.23 -4.26 16.33
N VAL A 32 2.45 -4.38 15.01
CA VAL A 32 3.41 -3.54 14.26
C VAL A 32 2.97 -2.07 14.25
N PHE A 33 1.67 -1.82 14.10
CA PHE A 33 1.08 -0.49 14.13
C PHE A 33 -0.32 -0.56 14.76
N PRO A 34 -0.80 0.52 15.43
CA PRO A 34 -2.15 0.58 15.98
C PRO A 34 -3.20 0.84 14.89
N ALA A 35 -4.46 0.46 15.12
CA ALA A 35 -5.56 0.87 14.26
C ALA A 35 -5.73 2.40 14.25
N GLY A 36 -6.28 2.94 13.16
CA GLY A 36 -6.59 4.36 13.02
C GLY A 36 -5.45 5.24 12.51
N LEU A 37 -4.29 4.67 12.12
CA LEU A 37 -3.29 5.43 11.38
C LEU A 37 -3.82 5.86 10.00
N ARG A 38 -3.17 6.86 9.40
CA ARG A 38 -3.42 7.23 8.01
C ARG A 38 -2.70 6.24 7.09
N LEU A 39 -3.38 5.82 6.04
CA LEU A 39 -2.79 5.12 4.91
C LEU A 39 -2.31 6.16 3.88
N VAL A 40 -1.06 6.06 3.44
CA VAL A 40 -0.59 6.75 2.23
C VAL A 40 -0.49 5.71 1.14
N HIS A 41 -1.24 5.90 0.07
CA HIS A 41 -1.33 4.96 -1.04
C HIS A 41 -0.78 5.62 -2.30
N VAL A 42 0.35 5.11 -2.81
CA VAL A 42 1.05 5.60 -3.99
C VAL A 42 0.77 4.66 -5.14
N ASP A 43 0.04 5.12 -6.14
CA ASP A 43 -0.55 4.25 -7.17
C ASP A 43 -1.00 5.10 -8.38
N GLN A 44 -1.05 4.52 -9.58
CA GLN A 44 -1.73 5.13 -10.72
C GLN A 44 -3.26 5.22 -10.52
N HIS A 45 -3.84 4.37 -9.69
CA HIS A 45 -5.26 4.18 -9.43
C HIS A 45 -5.61 4.54 -7.98
N SER A 46 -6.91 4.70 -7.71
CA SER A 46 -7.36 5.03 -6.34
C SER A 46 -7.59 3.81 -5.46
N ASP A 47 -7.90 2.65 -6.05
CA ASP A 47 -8.29 1.39 -5.40
C ASP A 47 -9.39 1.46 -4.33
N MET A 48 -10.27 2.43 -4.50
CA MET A 48 -11.36 2.81 -3.59
C MET A 48 -12.75 2.37 -4.04
N ARG A 49 -12.87 1.41 -4.97
CA ARG A 49 -14.19 0.88 -5.36
C ARG A 49 -14.82 0.12 -4.20
N GLU A 50 -16.14 0.07 -4.19
CA GLU A 50 -16.91 -0.70 -3.20
C GLU A 50 -16.78 -2.21 -3.47
N PRO A 51 -16.48 -3.04 -2.46
CA PRO A 51 -16.64 -4.48 -2.56
C PRO A 51 -18.11 -4.89 -2.38
N THR A 52 -18.43 -6.10 -2.84
CA THR A 52 -19.79 -6.67 -2.69
C THR A 52 -20.12 -6.99 -1.23
N VAL A 53 -19.12 -7.38 -0.44
CA VAL A 53 -19.28 -7.82 0.95
C VAL A 53 -18.26 -7.10 1.81
N TYR A 54 -18.72 -6.57 2.94
CA TYR A 54 -17.86 -5.98 3.96
C TYR A 54 -17.69 -6.93 5.15
N PRO A 55 -16.50 -7.00 5.77
CA PRO A 55 -16.34 -7.68 7.04
C PRO A 55 -17.08 -6.91 8.14
N LYS A 56 -17.50 -7.60 9.19
CA LYS A 56 -18.37 -7.01 10.23
C LYS A 56 -17.60 -6.10 11.18
N SER A 57 -16.42 -6.51 11.60
CA SER A 57 -15.59 -5.77 12.56
C SER A 57 -14.11 -6.11 12.38
N LEU A 58 -13.25 -5.20 12.83
CA LEU A 58 -11.82 -5.44 12.83
C LEU A 58 -11.45 -6.63 13.74
N ASP A 59 -12.18 -6.81 14.84
CA ASP A 59 -11.95 -7.91 15.79
C ASP A 59 -12.14 -9.30 15.16
N GLU A 60 -13.08 -9.47 14.22
CA GLU A 60 -13.29 -10.72 13.50
C GLU A 60 -12.23 -10.99 12.41
N MET A 61 -11.43 -9.98 12.02
CA MET A 61 -10.36 -10.12 11.02
C MET A 61 -9.12 -10.79 11.61
N THR A 62 -9.21 -12.10 11.82
CA THR A 62 -8.04 -12.97 12.03
C THR A 62 -7.20 -13.06 10.75
N ILE A 63 -5.94 -13.52 10.86
CA ILE A 63 -5.07 -13.70 9.67
C ILE A 63 -5.71 -14.65 8.64
N PRO A 64 -6.28 -15.83 9.01
CA PRO A 64 -7.00 -16.67 8.05
C PRO A 64 -8.22 -15.98 7.42
N ALA A 65 -9.01 -15.25 8.21
CA ALA A 65 -10.16 -14.53 7.68
C ALA A 65 -9.76 -13.42 6.70
N ALA A 66 -8.68 -12.70 6.97
CA ALA A 66 -8.14 -11.70 6.06
C ALA A 66 -7.60 -12.34 4.78
N PHE A 67 -6.92 -13.49 4.87
CA PHE A 67 -6.47 -14.25 3.72
C PHE A 67 -7.65 -14.65 2.82
N ASP A 68 -8.69 -15.25 3.38
CA ASP A 68 -9.88 -15.66 2.61
C ASP A 68 -10.60 -14.46 2.00
N TYR A 69 -10.79 -13.40 2.78
CA TYR A 69 -11.45 -12.18 2.32
C TYR A 69 -10.69 -11.54 1.15
N THR A 70 -9.37 -11.39 1.28
CA THR A 70 -8.49 -10.87 0.23
C THR A 70 -8.56 -11.66 -1.07
N ASN A 71 -8.59 -12.99 -1.00
CA ASN A 71 -8.52 -13.85 -2.19
C ASN A 71 -9.89 -14.12 -2.84
N PHE A 72 -10.97 -14.08 -2.06
CA PHE A 72 -12.29 -14.50 -2.54
C PHE A 72 -13.32 -13.37 -2.62
N GLN A 73 -13.08 -12.21 -2.00
CA GLN A 73 -14.02 -11.08 -1.98
C GLN A 73 -13.43 -9.79 -2.57
N LEU A 74 -12.10 -9.63 -2.52
CA LEU A 74 -11.41 -8.44 -3.02
C LEU A 74 -10.81 -8.67 -4.40
N ASN A 75 -10.62 -7.56 -5.11
CA ASN A 75 -9.77 -7.43 -6.30
C ASN A 75 -8.90 -6.19 -6.13
N VAL A 76 -7.98 -5.97 -7.08
CA VAL A 76 -7.05 -4.84 -7.02
C VAL A 76 -7.75 -3.49 -6.83
N GLY A 77 -8.96 -3.29 -7.34
CA GLY A 77 -9.60 -1.97 -7.25
C GLY A 77 -10.44 -1.67 -6.00
N ASN A 78 -10.55 -2.56 -4.99
CA ASN A 78 -11.57 -2.41 -3.93
C ASN A 78 -11.14 -2.76 -2.49
N PHE A 79 -9.86 -2.87 -2.22
CA PHE A 79 -9.37 -3.37 -0.92
C PHE A 79 -9.21 -2.27 0.16
N ILE A 80 -9.14 -0.99 -0.23
CA ILE A 80 -8.96 0.12 0.72
C ILE A 80 -10.24 0.41 1.49
N GLN A 81 -11.40 0.39 0.82
CA GLN A 81 -12.69 0.69 1.45
C GLN A 81 -13.00 -0.20 2.68
N PRO A 82 -12.82 -1.53 2.61
CA PRO A 82 -12.88 -2.39 3.80
C PRO A 82 -11.96 -1.96 4.94
N ALA A 83 -10.71 -1.62 4.65
CA ALA A 83 -9.75 -1.24 5.68
C ALA A 83 -10.18 0.06 6.40
N LEU A 84 -10.73 1.02 5.66
CA LEU A 84 -11.32 2.24 6.22
C LEU A 84 -12.56 1.94 7.06
N ARG A 85 -13.49 1.13 6.54
CA ARG A 85 -14.75 0.78 7.24
C ARG A 85 -14.50 0.02 8.54
N LEU A 86 -13.47 -0.82 8.57
CA LEU A 86 -13.06 -1.55 9.78
C LEU A 86 -12.38 -0.64 10.81
N GLY A 87 -12.04 0.59 10.45
CA GLY A 87 -11.24 1.48 11.29
C GLY A 87 -9.78 1.04 11.41
N LEU A 88 -9.30 0.14 10.54
CA LEU A 88 -7.88 -0.20 10.46
C LEU A 88 -7.07 1.06 10.12
N PHE A 89 -7.59 1.84 9.18
CA PHE A 89 -7.10 3.18 8.86
C PHE A 89 -8.18 4.22 9.11
N SER A 90 -7.79 5.41 9.58
CA SER A 90 -8.71 6.52 9.81
C SER A 90 -9.01 7.32 8.54
N SER A 91 -8.06 7.33 7.61
CA SER A 91 -8.10 8.07 6.36
C SER A 91 -7.10 7.49 5.37
N VAL A 92 -7.28 7.80 4.10
CA VAL A 92 -6.32 7.51 3.02
C VAL A 92 -5.91 8.80 2.34
N GLU A 93 -4.61 9.00 2.14
CA GLU A 93 -4.06 10.01 1.23
C GLU A 93 -3.59 9.29 -0.03
N ILE A 94 -4.17 9.65 -1.18
CA ILE A 94 -3.88 9.05 -2.48
C ILE A 94 -2.82 9.91 -3.20
N ILE A 95 -1.72 9.27 -3.58
CA ILE A 95 -0.60 9.88 -4.29
C ILE A 95 -0.57 9.32 -5.71
N ASP A 96 -1.34 9.96 -6.59
CA ASP A 96 -1.64 9.54 -7.97
C ASP A 96 -1.25 10.57 -9.04
N SER A 97 -0.70 11.72 -8.64
CA SER A 97 -0.49 12.85 -9.53
C SER A 97 0.64 13.76 -9.06
N SER A 98 1.11 14.64 -9.95
CA SER A 98 2.15 15.62 -9.62
C SER A 98 1.74 16.57 -8.49
N TYR A 99 0.45 16.85 -8.34
CA TYR A 99 -0.09 17.67 -7.27
C TYR A 99 -0.01 16.96 -5.91
N SER A 100 -0.42 15.69 -5.83
CA SER A 100 -0.40 14.92 -4.58
C SER A 100 1.02 14.59 -4.10
N LEU A 101 2.04 14.57 -4.97
CA LEU A 101 3.45 14.46 -4.56
C LEU A 101 3.93 15.59 -3.64
N THR A 102 3.28 16.75 -3.65
CA THR A 102 3.68 17.89 -2.81
C THR A 102 3.21 17.77 -1.36
N ARG A 103 2.40 16.76 -1.05
CA ARG A 103 1.87 16.52 0.29
C ARG A 103 3.01 16.20 1.26
N ARG A 104 2.93 16.83 2.43
CA ARG A 104 3.85 16.60 3.55
C ARG A 104 3.03 16.12 4.72
N LEU A 105 3.52 15.06 5.34
CA LEU A 105 2.94 14.44 6.51
C LEU A 105 4.03 14.32 7.56
N ASP A 106 3.64 14.53 8.81
CA ASP A 106 4.51 14.67 9.97
C ASP A 106 4.04 13.77 11.13
N GLU A 107 3.10 12.88 10.83
CA GLU A 107 2.57 11.85 11.73
C GLU A 107 2.87 10.44 11.21
N PRO A 108 2.94 9.41 12.07
CA PRO A 108 3.20 8.05 11.63
C PRO A 108 2.10 7.50 10.70
N ILE A 109 2.51 6.79 9.66
CA ILE A 109 1.62 6.26 8.62
C ILE A 109 1.84 4.76 8.39
N VAL A 110 0.92 4.16 7.63
CA VAL A 110 1.22 2.96 6.83
C VAL A 110 1.38 3.41 5.38
N LEU A 111 2.46 2.96 4.74
CA LEU A 111 2.76 3.31 3.34
C LEU A 111 2.47 2.11 2.45
N ASP A 112 1.69 2.33 1.43
CA ASP A 112 1.33 1.33 0.43
C ASP A 112 1.71 1.84 -0.95
N ILE A 113 2.41 1.01 -1.73
CA ILE A 113 3.00 1.41 -3.01
C ILE A 113 2.61 0.39 -4.07
N ASP A 114 1.88 0.82 -5.09
CA ASP A 114 1.88 0.16 -6.39
C ASP A 114 3.01 0.74 -7.25
N VAL A 115 3.86 -0.15 -7.78
CA VAL A 115 4.94 0.27 -8.68
C VAL A 115 4.45 0.66 -10.08
N ASP A 116 3.18 0.41 -10.42
CA ASP A 116 2.56 0.92 -11.63
C ASP A 116 2.47 2.47 -11.68
N PHE A 117 2.67 3.15 -10.54
CA PHE A 117 2.92 4.58 -10.50
C PHE A 117 4.16 5.01 -11.32
N PHE A 118 5.04 4.07 -11.66
CA PHE A 118 6.18 4.22 -12.56
C PHE A 118 5.94 3.69 -13.98
N ALA A 119 4.70 3.31 -14.32
CA ALA A 119 4.32 2.90 -15.67
C ALA A 119 4.42 4.05 -16.68
N ASP A 120 4.33 3.70 -17.96
CA ASP A 120 4.55 4.63 -19.07
C ASP A 120 3.53 5.77 -19.09
N GLU A 121 2.30 5.48 -18.66
CA GLU A 121 1.19 6.40 -18.48
C GLU A 121 1.51 7.52 -17.49
N MET A 122 2.38 7.24 -16.52
CA MET A 122 2.75 8.15 -15.44
C MET A 122 4.06 8.93 -15.70
N ARG A 123 4.62 8.85 -16.93
CA ARG A 123 5.88 9.53 -17.30
C ARG A 123 5.80 11.05 -17.35
N TYR A 124 4.60 11.63 -17.33
CA TYR A 124 4.44 13.09 -17.21
C TYR A 124 4.95 13.62 -15.85
N ILE A 125 5.08 12.75 -14.86
CA ILE A 125 5.73 13.01 -13.57
C ILE A 125 7.16 12.46 -13.62
N ARG A 126 8.15 13.26 -13.25
CA ARG A 126 9.55 12.82 -13.22
C ARG A 126 9.76 11.77 -12.14
N ASP A 127 10.46 10.69 -12.45
CA ASP A 127 10.74 9.63 -11.48
C ASP A 127 11.52 10.11 -10.26
N SER A 128 12.38 11.12 -10.40
CA SER A 128 13.04 11.75 -9.26
C SER A 128 12.04 12.32 -8.25
N ASP A 129 10.97 12.97 -8.73
CA ASP A 129 9.96 13.58 -7.86
C ASP A 129 9.13 12.48 -7.16
N LYS A 130 8.82 11.39 -7.87
CA LYS A 130 8.15 10.21 -7.31
C LYS A 130 8.99 9.58 -6.20
N LEU A 131 10.27 9.32 -6.49
CA LEU A 131 11.21 8.71 -5.54
C LEU A 131 11.41 9.59 -4.31
N ASP A 132 11.56 10.90 -4.48
CA ASP A 132 11.74 11.83 -3.35
C ASP A 132 10.51 11.87 -2.44
N ALA A 133 9.30 11.84 -3.01
CA ALA A 133 8.07 11.76 -2.22
C ALA A 133 7.98 10.41 -1.47
N ILE A 134 8.15 9.28 -2.17
CA ILE A 134 8.11 7.94 -1.57
C ILE A 134 9.14 7.82 -0.43
N ARG A 135 10.37 8.30 -0.64
CA ARG A 135 11.42 8.29 0.39
C ARG A 135 11.06 9.14 1.59
N SER A 136 10.38 10.27 1.39
CA SER A 136 9.89 11.08 2.51
C SER A 136 8.84 10.34 3.35
N TYR A 137 7.90 9.63 2.71
CA TYR A 137 6.93 8.78 3.40
C TYR A 137 7.58 7.57 4.09
N LEU A 138 8.56 6.95 3.44
CA LEU A 138 9.34 5.86 4.04
C LEU A 138 10.02 6.28 5.35
N GLY A 139 10.40 7.56 5.49
CA GLY A 139 11.02 8.08 6.70
C GLY A 139 10.09 8.12 7.93
N ILE A 140 8.77 8.09 7.72
CA ILE A 140 7.75 8.19 8.78
C ILE A 140 6.80 6.98 8.85
N ALA A 141 6.92 6.03 7.91
CA ALA A 141 6.07 4.85 7.86
C ALA A 141 6.41 3.84 8.98
N GLN A 142 5.40 3.30 9.65
CA GLN A 142 5.57 2.17 10.58
C GLN A 142 5.56 0.82 9.87
N PHE A 143 4.90 0.74 8.72
CA PHE A 143 4.77 -0.47 7.92
C PHE A 143 4.68 -0.12 6.45
N VAL A 144 5.25 -0.97 5.58
CA VAL A 144 5.28 -0.74 4.13
C VAL A 144 4.79 -1.98 3.37
N THR A 145 3.89 -1.76 2.42
CA THR A 145 3.48 -2.75 1.41
C THR A 145 3.85 -2.27 0.02
N ILE A 146 4.35 -3.17 -0.84
CA ILE A 146 4.75 -2.87 -2.20
C ILE A 146 4.22 -3.96 -3.16
N ALA A 147 3.35 -3.57 -4.08
CA ALA A 147 2.86 -4.43 -5.16
C ALA A 147 3.74 -4.29 -6.40
N THR A 148 4.08 -5.40 -7.06
CA THR A 148 4.89 -5.41 -8.30
C THR A 148 4.05 -5.33 -9.57
N SER A 149 2.72 -5.43 -9.45
CA SER A 149 1.72 -5.19 -10.48
C SER A 149 2.08 -5.75 -11.87
N PRO A 150 2.26 -7.09 -11.97
CA PRO A 150 2.81 -7.74 -13.16
C PRO A 150 2.00 -7.59 -14.44
N TYR A 151 0.75 -7.15 -14.34
CA TYR A 151 -0.12 -6.89 -15.49
C TYR A 151 -0.03 -5.44 -16.01
N PHE A 152 0.55 -4.52 -15.23
CA PHE A 152 0.60 -3.09 -15.54
C PHE A 152 2.03 -2.63 -15.86
N ILE A 153 3.05 -3.30 -15.33
CA ILE A 153 4.45 -2.94 -15.56
C ILE A 153 5.35 -4.19 -15.66
N SER A 154 6.37 -4.11 -16.52
CA SER A 154 7.32 -5.22 -16.69
C SER A 154 8.03 -5.54 -15.36
N GLN A 155 8.20 -6.82 -15.05
CA GLN A 155 8.79 -7.22 -13.77
C GLN A 155 10.25 -6.77 -13.60
N GLN A 156 11.00 -6.63 -14.70
CA GLN A 156 12.35 -6.04 -14.61
C GLN A 156 12.27 -4.57 -14.18
N HIS A 157 11.36 -3.79 -14.77
CA HIS A 157 11.18 -2.39 -14.40
C HIS A 157 10.67 -2.26 -12.95
N ALA A 158 9.73 -3.10 -12.51
CA ALA A 158 9.28 -3.15 -11.12
C ALA A 158 10.44 -3.39 -10.14
N ILE A 159 11.34 -4.34 -10.45
CA ILE A 159 12.54 -4.62 -9.65
C ILE A 159 13.46 -3.41 -9.62
N ASP A 160 13.69 -2.74 -10.75
CA ASP A 160 14.56 -1.56 -10.83
C ASP A 160 14.00 -0.39 -10.01
N VAL A 161 12.67 -0.17 -10.07
CA VAL A 161 11.96 0.82 -9.26
C VAL A 161 12.14 0.53 -7.77
N ILE A 162 11.89 -0.71 -7.33
CA ILE A 162 12.05 -1.12 -5.93
C ILE A 162 13.49 -0.88 -5.46
N HIS A 163 14.49 -1.23 -6.28
CA HIS A 163 15.88 -0.93 -5.96
C HIS A 163 16.12 0.57 -5.80
N ASN A 164 15.57 1.39 -6.69
CA ASN A 164 15.74 2.85 -6.64
C ASN A 164 15.03 3.49 -5.44
N ILE A 165 13.89 2.95 -4.97
CA ILE A 165 13.20 3.41 -3.77
C ILE A 165 14.13 3.34 -2.53
N PHE A 166 14.95 2.30 -2.44
CA PHE A 166 15.81 2.04 -1.27
C PHE A 166 17.27 2.45 -1.43
N ARG A 167 17.64 3.08 -2.55
CA ARG A 167 18.95 3.72 -2.75
C ARG A 167 19.04 5.06 -2.05
#